data_AF-A0A3E3E8I6-F1
#
_entry.id   AF-A0A3E3E8I6-F1
#
_cell.length_a   1.000
_cell.length_b   1.000
_cell.length_c   1.000
_cell.angle_alpha   90.00
_cell.angle_beta   90.00
_cell.angle_gamma   90.00
#
_symmetry.space_group_name_H-M   'P 1'
#
loop_
_entity.id
_entity.type
_entity.pdbx_description
1 polymer ?
#
loop_
_entity_poly.entity_id
_entity_poly.type
_entity_poly.pdbx_seq_one_letter_code
_entity_poly.pdbx_strand_id
1 'polypeptide(L)'
;MSIRAFEAADLSALYDIYAYYVKTTAYNFDLEPMSYSQYKAQIEEIAKEYPMFVACHDEQVIGYAYVHPAFSKAAYRFCMEVTIYFQEGSHFGLADSLLETLEKACIQKGYRWLIACITDTNHRSISFHQRHGYQWSGSLPECGFKFDAWHGVVWLIKDILKPKPSYYKAPNATITGDVQIGKGSSIWFGTVVRGDSDTIRIGEQTNVQDNAVLHCSKGHPLTIGNRVTIGHHAIVHGCTIEDEVLIGMGATIMDAAKIGKHSIIGAGALVPPGKVVPEGSVVLGCPGKVHHLVTPKQIEQILDNAQEYVEYAQLYEKRGI
;
A
#
# COMPACT_ATOMS: atom_id res chain seq x y z
N MET A 1 -24.58 -12.87 -13.30
CA MET A 1 -23.70 -11.81 -12.78
C MET A 1 -22.68 -11.46 -13.84
N SER A 2 -22.58 -10.19 -14.23
CA SER A 2 -21.65 -9.75 -15.28
C SER A 2 -21.24 -8.29 -15.08
N ILE A 3 -20.11 -7.91 -15.68
CA ILE A 3 -19.70 -6.52 -15.87
C ILE A 3 -19.57 -6.28 -17.36
N ARG A 4 -20.14 -5.19 -17.84
CA ARG A 4 -20.06 -4.80 -19.26
C ARG A 4 -19.95 -3.29 -19.40
N ALA A 5 -19.59 -2.85 -20.61
CA ALA A 5 -19.62 -1.44 -20.96
C ALA A 5 -21.04 -0.88 -20.79
N PHE A 6 -21.13 0.39 -20.41
CA PHE A 6 -22.38 1.12 -20.34
C PHE A 6 -23.04 1.27 -21.71
N GLU A 7 -24.37 1.18 -21.73
CA GLU A 7 -25.21 1.45 -22.88
C GLU A 7 -26.31 2.46 -22.51
N ALA A 8 -26.83 3.21 -23.49
CA ALA A 8 -27.84 4.23 -23.23
C ALA A 8 -29.13 3.67 -22.59
N ALA A 9 -29.44 2.38 -22.78
CA ALA A 9 -30.56 1.71 -22.12
C ALA A 9 -30.39 1.62 -20.59
N ASP A 10 -29.17 1.73 -20.07
CA ASP A 10 -28.87 1.63 -18.63
C ASP A 10 -29.17 2.93 -17.86
N LEU A 11 -29.35 4.05 -18.56
CA LEU A 11 -29.45 5.39 -17.97
C LEU A 11 -30.53 5.50 -16.89
N SER A 12 -31.67 4.84 -17.07
CA SER A 12 -32.75 4.86 -16.07
C SER A 12 -32.29 4.23 -14.76
N ALA A 13 -31.65 3.06 -14.82
CA ALA A 13 -31.16 2.36 -13.63
C ALA A 13 -30.04 3.13 -12.92
N LEU A 14 -29.13 3.74 -13.70
CA LEU A 14 -28.09 4.63 -13.19
C LEU A 14 -28.70 5.84 -12.44
N TYR A 15 -29.71 6.47 -13.03
CA TYR A 15 -30.40 7.60 -12.44
C TYR A 15 -31.10 7.22 -11.13
N ASP A 16 -31.76 6.06 -11.08
CA ASP A 16 -32.43 5.59 -9.85
C ASP A 16 -31.44 5.41 -8.70
N ILE A 17 -30.27 4.82 -8.98
CA ILE A 17 -29.17 4.68 -8.00
C ILE A 17 -28.65 6.05 -7.57
N TYR A 18 -28.33 6.93 -8.52
CA TYR A 18 -27.86 8.29 -8.23
C TYR A 18 -28.85 9.08 -7.36
N ALA A 19 -30.12 9.12 -7.77
CA ALA A 19 -31.16 9.86 -7.08
C ALA A 19 -31.40 9.31 -5.67
N TYR A 20 -31.27 7.99 -5.46
CA TYR A 20 -31.30 7.39 -4.14
C TYR A 20 -30.19 7.97 -3.24
N TYR A 21 -28.92 7.94 -3.68
CA TYR A 21 -27.81 8.45 -2.87
C TYR A 21 -27.95 9.94 -2.58
N VAL A 22 -28.43 10.75 -3.53
CA VAL A 22 -28.67 12.16 -3.32
C VAL A 22 -29.78 12.39 -2.28
N LYS A 23 -30.90 11.67 -2.36
CA LYS A 23 -32.05 11.87 -1.45
C LYS A 23 -31.87 11.30 -0.05
N THR A 24 -31.04 10.27 0.11
CA THR A 24 -31.03 9.47 1.35
C THR A 24 -29.69 9.48 2.08
N THR A 25 -28.63 10.00 1.46
CA THR A 25 -27.28 9.95 2.05
C THR A 25 -26.48 11.23 1.84
N ALA A 26 -25.53 11.49 2.74
CA ALA A 26 -24.52 12.52 2.55
C ALA A 26 -23.34 12.07 1.67
N TYR A 27 -23.45 10.93 0.99
CA TYR A 27 -22.39 10.34 0.17
C TYR A 27 -22.31 10.91 -1.24
N ASN A 28 -23.31 11.71 -1.60
CA ASN A 28 -23.30 12.59 -2.75
C ASN A 28 -23.69 14.00 -2.24
N PHE A 29 -22.98 15.02 -2.70
CA PHE A 29 -23.11 16.39 -2.19
C PHE A 29 -24.15 17.24 -2.94
N ASP A 30 -24.78 16.70 -3.99
CA ASP A 30 -25.96 17.34 -4.57
C ASP A 30 -27.05 17.47 -3.50
N LEU A 31 -27.69 18.64 -3.39
CA LEU A 31 -28.76 18.87 -2.42
C LEU A 31 -30.07 18.21 -2.87
N GLU A 32 -30.33 18.23 -4.17
CA GLU A 32 -31.48 17.62 -4.82
C GLU A 32 -31.01 16.92 -6.10
N PRO A 33 -31.61 15.78 -6.50
CA PRO A 33 -31.19 15.14 -7.74
C PRO A 33 -31.42 16.06 -8.93
N MET A 34 -30.48 16.07 -9.87
CA MET A 34 -30.69 16.71 -11.16
C MET A 34 -31.94 16.15 -11.85
N SER A 35 -32.54 16.94 -12.75
CA SER A 35 -33.56 16.41 -13.63
C SER A 35 -33.00 15.29 -14.50
N TYR A 36 -33.82 14.30 -14.85
CA TYR A 36 -33.38 13.17 -15.66
C TYR A 36 -32.74 13.59 -16.99
N SER A 37 -33.24 14.66 -17.62
CA SER A 37 -32.67 15.19 -18.88
C SER A 37 -31.26 15.77 -18.69
N GLN A 38 -31.01 16.50 -17.60
CA GLN A 38 -29.69 17.04 -17.26
C GLN A 38 -28.71 15.90 -16.94
N TYR A 39 -29.13 14.96 -16.08
CA TYR A 39 -28.32 13.79 -15.73
C TYR A 39 -27.95 12.98 -16.97
N LYS A 40 -28.93 12.68 -17.82
CA LYS A 40 -28.73 11.98 -19.08
C LYS A 40 -27.68 12.67 -19.96
N ALA A 41 -27.83 13.97 -20.20
CA ALA A 41 -26.90 14.71 -21.05
C ALA A 41 -25.46 14.68 -20.50
N GLN A 42 -25.30 14.79 -19.19
CA GLN A 42 -23.99 14.73 -18.53
C GLN A 42 -23.36 13.32 -18.66
N ILE A 43 -24.11 12.27 -18.35
CA ILE A 43 -23.61 10.89 -18.40
C ILE A 43 -23.27 10.49 -19.85
N GLU A 44 -24.11 10.86 -20.82
CA GLU A 44 -23.83 10.61 -22.24
C GLU A 44 -22.57 11.33 -22.70
N GLU A 45 -22.31 12.56 -22.23
CA GLU A 45 -21.09 13.29 -22.58
C GLU A 45 -19.84 12.63 -21.98
N ILE A 46 -19.89 12.23 -20.70
CA ILE A 46 -18.79 11.52 -20.04
C ILE A 46 -18.48 10.20 -20.75
N ALA A 47 -19.52 9.42 -21.07
CA ALA A 47 -19.40 8.10 -21.69
C ALA A 47 -18.80 8.12 -23.10
N LYS A 48 -18.79 9.27 -23.80
CA LYS A 48 -18.14 9.41 -25.11
C LYS A 48 -16.63 9.31 -25.01
N GLU A 49 -16.03 9.86 -23.96
CA GLU A 49 -14.58 10.01 -23.85
C GLU A 49 -13.97 9.05 -22.84
N TYR A 50 -14.68 8.83 -21.73
CA TYR A 50 -14.15 8.18 -20.54
C TYR A 50 -14.72 6.78 -20.30
N PRO A 51 -13.90 5.85 -19.76
CA PRO A 51 -14.36 4.52 -19.39
C PRO A 51 -15.57 4.55 -18.44
N MET A 52 -16.60 3.77 -18.79
CA MET A 52 -17.82 3.60 -17.99
C MET A 52 -18.34 2.17 -18.14
N PHE A 53 -18.65 1.56 -17.00
CA PHE A 53 -19.09 0.17 -16.91
C PHE A 53 -20.26 0.04 -15.95
N VAL A 54 -21.08 -0.99 -16.18
CA VAL A 54 -22.20 -1.38 -15.32
C VAL A 54 -22.00 -2.78 -14.80
N ALA A 55 -22.46 -3.01 -13.57
CA ALA A 55 -22.54 -4.32 -12.94
C ALA A 55 -23.98 -4.83 -13.00
N CYS A 56 -24.16 -6.03 -13.55
CA CYS A 56 -25.45 -6.64 -13.76
C CYS A 56 -25.65 -7.92 -12.93
N HIS A 57 -26.80 -8.03 -12.29
CA HIS A 57 -27.29 -9.24 -11.63
C HIS A 57 -28.68 -9.55 -12.18
N ASP A 58 -28.88 -10.78 -12.65
CA ASP A 58 -30.12 -11.22 -13.31
C ASP A 58 -30.64 -10.23 -14.37
N GLU A 59 -29.73 -9.83 -15.26
CA GLU A 59 -29.95 -8.86 -16.36
C GLU A 59 -30.30 -7.42 -15.93
N GLN A 60 -30.43 -7.17 -14.62
CA GLN A 60 -30.66 -5.84 -14.07
C GLN A 60 -29.34 -5.16 -13.71
N VAL A 61 -29.23 -3.87 -14.02
CA VAL A 61 -28.11 -3.03 -13.56
C VAL A 61 -28.29 -2.76 -12.07
N ILE A 62 -27.33 -3.22 -11.28
CA ILE A 62 -27.31 -3.03 -9.81
C ILE A 62 -26.20 -2.10 -9.34
N GLY A 63 -25.33 -1.66 -10.25
CA GLY A 63 -24.23 -0.75 -9.94
C GLY A 63 -23.55 -0.24 -11.20
N TYR A 64 -22.80 0.84 -11.07
CA TYR A 64 -22.07 1.46 -12.16
C TYR A 64 -20.79 2.12 -11.64
N ALA A 65 -19.82 2.25 -12.53
CA ALA A 65 -18.60 2.99 -12.25
C ALA A 65 -18.09 3.69 -13.51
N TYR A 66 -17.54 4.88 -13.34
CA TYR A 66 -16.91 5.63 -14.41
C TYR A 66 -15.81 6.53 -13.87
N VAL A 67 -15.04 7.10 -14.79
CA VAL A 67 -14.10 8.17 -14.49
C VAL A 67 -14.43 9.44 -15.26
N HIS A 68 -14.02 10.59 -14.71
CA HIS A 68 -14.00 11.87 -15.42
C HIS A 68 -12.77 12.68 -14.99
N PRO A 69 -12.39 13.75 -15.70
CA PRO A 69 -11.24 14.57 -15.31
C PRO A 69 -11.43 15.14 -13.90
N ALA A 70 -10.44 14.93 -13.02
CA ALA A 70 -10.49 15.44 -11.66
C ALA A 70 -10.27 16.96 -11.60
N PHE A 71 -9.65 17.54 -12.62
CA PHE A 71 -9.30 18.94 -12.68
C PHE A 71 -9.51 19.51 -14.09
N SER A 72 -9.83 20.79 -14.17
CA SER A 72 -10.19 21.45 -15.45
C SER A 72 -8.99 21.82 -16.33
N LYS A 73 -7.78 21.92 -15.78
CA LYS A 73 -6.59 22.33 -16.55
C LYS A 73 -6.03 21.13 -17.32
N ALA A 74 -5.70 21.31 -18.60
CA ALA A 74 -5.15 20.26 -19.48
C ALA A 74 -3.85 19.60 -18.96
N ALA A 75 -3.09 20.27 -18.10
CA ALA A 75 -1.93 19.69 -17.43
C ALA A 75 -2.27 18.46 -16.56
N TYR A 76 -3.52 18.36 -16.10
CA TYR A 76 -4.03 17.28 -15.26
C TYR A 76 -4.80 16.20 -16.01
N ARG A 77 -4.75 16.17 -17.35
CA ARG A 77 -5.49 15.21 -18.20
C ARG A 77 -5.27 13.71 -17.92
N PHE A 78 -4.28 13.38 -17.08
CA PHE A 78 -3.99 12.00 -16.65
C PHE A 78 -4.45 11.71 -15.20
N CYS A 79 -5.12 12.68 -14.57
CA CYS A 79 -5.68 12.59 -13.23
C CYS A 79 -7.20 12.51 -13.34
N MET A 80 -7.75 11.37 -12.95
CA MET A 80 -9.16 11.05 -13.11
C MET A 80 -9.81 10.87 -11.74
N GLU A 81 -11.00 11.42 -11.59
CA GLU A 81 -11.86 11.15 -10.43
C GLU A 81 -12.72 9.93 -10.73
N VAL A 82 -12.78 9.01 -9.77
CA VAL A 82 -13.52 7.75 -9.86
C VAL A 82 -14.87 7.93 -9.20
N THR A 83 -15.92 7.57 -9.93
CA THR A 83 -17.27 7.42 -9.41
C THR A 83 -17.65 5.95 -9.41
N ILE A 84 -18.16 5.43 -8.30
CA ILE A 84 -18.68 4.07 -8.19
C ILE A 84 -19.87 4.03 -7.22
N TYR A 85 -21.00 3.51 -7.69
CA TYR A 85 -22.23 3.39 -6.89
C TYR A 85 -22.91 2.05 -7.15
N PHE A 86 -23.61 1.55 -6.14
CA PHE A 86 -24.42 0.33 -6.20
C PHE A 86 -25.78 0.59 -5.58
N GLN A 87 -26.81 -0.13 -6.03
CA GLN A 87 -28.07 -0.19 -5.31
C GLN A 87 -27.84 -0.62 -3.85
N GLU A 88 -28.69 -0.16 -2.95
CA GLU A 88 -28.64 -0.59 -1.56
C GLU A 88 -28.82 -2.12 -1.45
N GLY A 89 -28.06 -2.74 -0.53
CA GLY A 89 -28.15 -4.17 -0.25
C GLY A 89 -26.91 -4.95 -0.70
N SER A 90 -27.14 -6.15 -1.22
CA SER A 90 -26.07 -7.07 -1.63
C SER A 90 -25.51 -6.69 -3.00
N HIS A 91 -24.18 -6.57 -3.10
CA HIS A 91 -23.50 -6.29 -4.37
C HIS A 91 -23.00 -7.58 -5.05
N PHE A 92 -23.21 -8.76 -4.44
CA PHE A 92 -22.83 -10.06 -4.99
C PHE A 92 -21.35 -10.18 -5.42
N GLY A 93 -20.45 -9.48 -4.72
CA GLY A 93 -19.02 -9.43 -5.07
C GLY A 93 -18.68 -8.62 -6.33
N LEU A 94 -19.67 -8.01 -7.00
CA LEU A 94 -19.46 -7.29 -8.26
C LEU A 94 -18.73 -5.95 -8.08
N ALA A 95 -18.71 -5.37 -6.87
CA ALA A 95 -18.05 -4.10 -6.61
C ALA A 95 -16.53 -4.17 -6.87
N ASP A 96 -15.87 -5.24 -6.41
CA ASP A 96 -14.44 -5.42 -6.59
C ASP A 96 -14.12 -5.59 -8.09
N SER A 97 -14.83 -6.47 -8.78
CA SER A 97 -14.63 -6.72 -10.21
C SER A 97 -14.94 -5.48 -11.07
N LEU A 98 -15.92 -4.65 -10.68
CA LEU A 98 -16.30 -3.45 -11.42
C LEU A 98 -15.18 -2.40 -11.37
N LEU A 99 -14.63 -2.16 -10.17
CA LEU A 99 -13.49 -1.25 -10.01
C LEU A 99 -12.26 -1.78 -10.77
N GLU A 100 -11.92 -3.07 -10.65
CA GLU A 100 -10.79 -3.66 -11.39
C GLU A 100 -10.94 -3.52 -12.92
N THR A 101 -12.17 -3.65 -13.42
CA THR A 101 -12.47 -3.49 -14.85
C THR A 101 -12.24 -2.04 -15.28
N LEU A 102 -12.74 -1.09 -14.47
CA LEU A 102 -12.54 0.33 -14.71
C LEU A 102 -11.06 0.72 -14.69
N GLU A 103 -10.29 0.22 -13.72
CA GLU A 103 -8.85 0.47 -13.60
C GLU A 103 -8.08 -0.04 -14.81
N LYS A 104 -8.36 -1.27 -15.27
CA LYS A 104 -7.74 -1.83 -16.48
C LYS A 104 -7.99 -0.95 -17.71
N ALA A 105 -9.21 -0.45 -17.87
CA ALA A 105 -9.54 0.47 -18.95
C ALA A 105 -8.80 1.82 -18.82
N CYS A 106 -8.65 2.34 -17.60
CA CYS A 106 -7.88 3.56 -17.34
C CYS A 106 -6.39 3.40 -17.66
N ILE A 107 -5.80 2.25 -17.33
CA ILE A 107 -4.41 1.92 -17.69
C ILE A 107 -4.24 1.89 -19.21
N GLN A 108 -5.16 1.26 -19.95
CA GLN A 108 -5.13 1.23 -21.42
C GLN A 108 -5.24 2.61 -22.05
N LYS A 109 -5.95 3.54 -21.42
CA LYS A 109 -6.04 4.96 -21.81
C LYS A 109 -4.81 5.79 -21.43
N GLY A 110 -3.87 5.23 -20.68
CA GLY A 110 -2.66 5.92 -20.22
C GLY A 110 -2.91 6.91 -19.07
N TYR A 111 -4.02 6.79 -18.35
CA TYR A 111 -4.24 7.57 -17.13
C TYR A 111 -3.30 7.10 -16.03
N ARG A 112 -2.89 8.03 -15.17
CA ARG A 112 -1.91 7.76 -14.10
C ARG A 112 -2.55 7.74 -12.73
N TRP A 113 -3.35 8.76 -12.41
CA TRP A 113 -3.92 8.92 -11.08
C TRP A 113 -5.41 8.67 -11.11
N LEU A 114 -5.87 7.78 -10.24
CA LEU A 114 -7.28 7.68 -9.87
C LEU A 114 -7.48 8.32 -8.50
N ILE A 115 -8.50 9.16 -8.39
CA ILE A 115 -8.81 9.94 -7.20
C ILE A 115 -10.24 9.58 -6.78
N ALA A 116 -10.41 9.08 -5.56
CA ALA A 116 -11.71 8.88 -4.95
C ALA A 116 -11.98 10.01 -3.97
N CYS A 117 -12.97 10.85 -4.26
CA CYS A 117 -13.50 11.85 -3.34
C CYS A 117 -14.65 11.22 -2.56
N ILE A 118 -14.51 11.08 -1.24
CA ILE A 118 -15.43 10.32 -0.41
C ILE A 118 -15.84 11.16 0.79
N THR A 119 -17.12 11.18 1.15
CA THR A 119 -17.57 11.75 2.42
C THR A 119 -16.87 11.07 3.59
N ASP A 120 -16.35 11.82 4.54
CA ASP A 120 -15.52 11.33 5.65
C ASP A 120 -16.21 10.28 6.53
N THR A 121 -17.55 10.32 6.61
CA THR A 121 -18.38 9.33 7.32
C THR A 121 -18.67 8.05 6.52
N ASN A 122 -18.31 7.98 5.24
CA ASN A 122 -18.52 6.79 4.40
C ASN A 122 -17.38 5.77 4.56
N HIS A 123 -17.27 5.20 5.76
CA HIS A 123 -16.21 4.24 6.09
C HIS A 123 -16.21 3.01 5.17
N ARG A 124 -17.38 2.57 4.67
CA ARG A 124 -17.48 1.45 3.73
C ARG A 124 -16.76 1.74 2.42
N SER A 125 -16.95 2.94 1.86
CA SER A 125 -16.27 3.36 0.63
C SER A 125 -14.77 3.59 0.87
N ILE A 126 -14.38 4.19 2.00
CA ILE A 126 -12.97 4.39 2.37
C ILE A 126 -12.24 3.04 2.44
N SER A 127 -12.76 2.08 3.22
CA SER A 127 -12.16 0.75 3.34
C SER A 127 -12.20 -0.05 2.03
N PHE A 128 -13.22 0.15 1.20
CA PHE A 128 -13.27 -0.45 -0.14
C PHE A 128 -12.09 0.03 -0.98
N HIS A 129 -11.89 1.33 -1.12
CA HIS A 129 -10.80 1.88 -1.94
C HIS A 129 -9.41 1.55 -1.36
N GLN A 130 -9.23 1.56 -0.03
CA GLN A 130 -7.95 1.21 0.61
C GLN A 130 -7.52 -0.23 0.30
N ARG A 131 -8.45 -1.20 0.37
CA ARG A 131 -8.16 -2.61 0.00
C ARG A 131 -7.80 -2.76 -1.48
N HIS A 132 -8.27 -1.84 -2.33
CA HIS A 132 -7.89 -1.75 -3.74
C HIS A 132 -6.61 -0.93 -3.98
N GLY A 133 -5.86 -0.60 -2.93
CA GLY A 133 -4.55 0.05 -3.03
C GLY A 133 -4.60 1.56 -3.18
N TYR A 134 -5.74 2.20 -2.92
CA TYR A 134 -5.79 3.66 -2.80
C TYR A 134 -5.19 4.09 -1.46
N GLN A 135 -4.36 5.13 -1.51
CA GLN A 135 -3.68 5.70 -0.36
C GLN A 135 -4.32 7.03 0.04
N TRP A 136 -4.34 7.33 1.33
CA TRP A 136 -4.82 8.62 1.81
C TRP A 136 -3.97 9.77 1.27
N SER A 137 -4.62 10.81 0.72
CA SER A 137 -3.94 12.01 0.22
C SER A 137 -4.27 13.27 1.01
N GLY A 138 -5.42 13.34 1.67
CA GLY A 138 -5.84 14.51 2.43
C GLY A 138 -7.34 14.52 2.74
N SER A 139 -7.77 15.52 3.49
CA SER A 139 -9.17 15.72 3.89
C SER A 139 -9.49 17.21 4.05
N LEU A 140 -10.76 17.54 3.88
CA LEU A 140 -11.30 18.86 4.20
C LEU A 140 -12.54 18.65 5.10
N PRO A 141 -12.43 18.87 6.42
CA PRO A 141 -13.53 18.66 7.35
C PRO A 141 -14.61 19.74 7.19
N GLU A 142 -15.86 19.38 7.49
CA GLU A 142 -17.01 20.31 7.57
C GLU A 142 -17.16 21.24 6.35
N CYS A 143 -16.90 20.72 5.15
CA CYS A 143 -16.88 21.53 3.93
C CYS A 143 -18.20 21.52 3.14
N GLY A 144 -19.11 20.60 3.44
CA GLY A 144 -20.44 20.52 2.83
C GLY A 144 -21.54 20.47 3.88
N PHE A 145 -22.67 21.13 3.60
CA PHE A 145 -23.83 21.12 4.49
C PHE A 145 -25.00 20.41 3.82
N LYS A 146 -25.48 19.32 4.44
CA LYS A 146 -26.59 18.51 3.93
C LYS A 146 -27.28 17.75 5.06
N PHE A 147 -28.60 17.59 4.99
CA PHE A 147 -29.42 16.97 6.06
C PHE A 147 -29.17 17.58 7.44
N ASP A 148 -29.17 18.92 7.50
CA ASP A 148 -28.96 19.70 8.72
C ASP A 148 -27.67 19.40 9.48
N ALA A 149 -26.65 18.89 8.78
CA ALA A 149 -25.35 18.56 9.32
C ALA A 149 -24.21 18.98 8.38
N TRP A 150 -23.06 19.30 8.99
CA TRP A 150 -21.81 19.49 8.27
C TRP A 150 -21.13 18.14 8.03
N HIS A 151 -20.61 17.95 6.83
CA HIS A 151 -19.90 16.74 6.39
C HIS A 151 -18.53 17.14 5.83
N GLY A 152 -17.52 16.32 6.08
CA GLY A 152 -16.21 16.47 5.45
C GLY A 152 -16.03 15.58 4.23
N VAL A 153 -14.95 15.81 3.50
CA VAL A 153 -14.51 14.95 2.39
C VAL A 153 -13.07 14.50 2.61
N VAL A 154 -12.77 13.31 2.10
CA VAL A 154 -11.45 12.70 2.10
C VAL A 154 -11.08 12.32 0.68
N TRP A 155 -9.81 12.50 0.34
CA TRP A 155 -9.27 12.08 -0.95
C TRP A 155 -8.35 10.89 -0.77
N LEU A 156 -8.68 9.81 -1.45
CA LEU A 156 -7.80 8.66 -1.61
C LEU A 156 -7.31 8.63 -3.06
N ILE A 157 -6.02 8.35 -3.26
CA ILE A 157 -5.38 8.37 -4.57
C ILE A 157 -4.68 7.04 -4.88
N LYS A 158 -4.66 6.66 -6.15
CA LYS A 158 -3.93 5.48 -6.62
C LYS A 158 -3.15 5.83 -7.88
N ASP A 159 -1.83 5.60 -7.86
CA ASP A 159 -1.00 5.63 -9.07
C ASP A 159 -1.17 4.30 -9.80
N ILE A 160 -2.03 4.25 -10.80
CA ILE A 160 -2.38 3.02 -11.53
C ILE A 160 -1.30 2.59 -12.55
N LEU A 161 -0.28 3.42 -12.78
CA LEU A 161 0.87 3.07 -13.61
C LEU A 161 2.08 2.64 -12.79
N LYS A 162 2.11 2.96 -11.50
CA LYS A 162 3.21 2.55 -10.63
C LYS A 162 3.06 1.06 -10.31
N PRO A 163 4.06 0.22 -10.64
CA PRO A 163 4.00 -1.19 -10.29
C PRO A 163 3.96 -1.32 -8.77
N LYS A 164 3.15 -2.28 -8.32
CA LYS A 164 3.15 -2.69 -6.92
C LYS A 164 4.58 -3.08 -6.52
N PRO A 165 5.12 -2.57 -5.41
CA PRO A 165 6.44 -3.00 -4.96
C PRO A 165 6.44 -4.51 -4.77
N SER A 166 7.57 -5.15 -5.08
CA SER A 166 7.77 -6.59 -4.88
C SER A 166 8.00 -6.97 -3.42
N TYR A 167 7.84 -6.01 -2.49
CA TYR A 167 8.09 -6.11 -1.06
C TYR A 167 6.96 -5.43 -0.30
N TYR A 168 6.76 -5.83 0.96
CA TYR A 168 5.78 -5.21 1.85
C TYR A 168 6.37 -3.99 2.56
N LYS A 169 5.59 -2.91 2.65
CA LYS A 169 5.92 -1.71 3.43
C LYS A 169 4.73 -1.36 4.32
N ALA A 170 4.91 -1.44 5.63
CA ALA A 170 3.92 -0.98 6.59
C ALA A 170 3.57 0.51 6.38
N PRO A 171 2.33 0.94 6.67
CA PRO A 171 1.86 2.30 6.40
C PRO A 171 2.76 3.39 6.97
N ASN A 172 3.21 3.22 8.23
CA ASN A 172 4.02 4.20 8.96
C ASN A 172 5.54 3.93 8.86
N ALA A 173 5.99 2.96 8.06
CA ALA A 173 7.41 2.82 7.75
C ALA A 173 7.88 3.98 6.86
N THR A 174 9.08 4.50 7.13
CA THR A 174 9.70 5.57 6.34
C THR A 174 10.86 5.00 5.53
N ILE A 175 10.82 5.19 4.20
CA ILE A 175 11.90 4.80 3.29
C ILE A 175 12.25 6.04 2.45
N THR A 176 13.50 6.47 2.47
CA THR A 176 13.96 7.68 1.77
C THR A 176 15.40 7.54 1.28
N GLY A 177 15.75 8.27 0.22
CA GLY A 177 17.09 8.25 -0.40
C GLY A 177 17.30 7.08 -1.38
N ASP A 178 18.56 6.70 -1.58
CA ASP A 178 18.98 5.59 -2.44
C ASP A 178 18.85 4.26 -1.68
N VAL A 179 17.67 3.65 -1.78
CA VAL A 179 17.32 2.39 -1.11
C VAL A 179 16.81 1.39 -2.14
N GLN A 180 17.39 0.19 -2.13
CA GLN A 180 17.01 -0.94 -2.98
C GLN A 180 16.55 -2.10 -2.09
N ILE A 181 15.38 -2.65 -2.38
CA ILE A 181 14.75 -3.70 -1.57
C ILE A 181 14.36 -4.87 -2.48
N GLY A 182 14.85 -6.06 -2.13
CA GLY A 182 14.61 -7.30 -2.86
C GLY A 182 13.17 -7.81 -2.74
N LYS A 183 12.81 -8.72 -3.64
CA LYS A 183 11.48 -9.33 -3.70
C LYS A 183 11.17 -10.12 -2.43
N GLY A 184 9.92 -10.07 -1.98
CA GLY A 184 9.42 -10.80 -0.82
C GLY A 184 9.88 -10.23 0.52
N SER A 185 10.70 -9.18 0.53
CA SER A 185 11.13 -8.51 1.75
C SER A 185 9.99 -7.72 2.40
N SER A 186 10.14 -7.39 3.68
CA SER A 186 9.09 -6.70 4.44
C SER A 186 9.67 -5.65 5.39
N ILE A 187 9.12 -4.44 5.35
CA ILE A 187 9.51 -3.31 6.20
C ILE A 187 8.34 -2.99 7.13
N TRP A 188 8.54 -3.16 8.44
CA TRP A 188 7.48 -3.19 9.45
C TRP A 188 7.25 -1.84 10.13
N PHE A 189 6.32 -1.80 11.09
CA PHE A 189 5.75 -0.55 11.58
C PHE A 189 6.79 0.31 12.29
N GLY A 190 6.79 1.61 12.00
CA GLY A 190 7.70 2.59 12.61
C GLY A 190 9.17 2.46 12.17
N THR A 191 9.50 1.51 11.28
CA THR A 191 10.86 1.34 10.76
C THR A 191 11.28 2.55 9.92
N VAL A 192 12.53 2.96 10.06
CA VAL A 192 13.14 4.03 9.26
C VAL A 192 14.32 3.48 8.48
N VAL A 193 14.25 3.58 7.15
CA VAL A 193 15.35 3.24 6.22
C VAL A 193 15.75 4.51 5.47
N ARG A 194 16.94 5.02 5.76
CA ARG A 194 17.39 6.32 5.24
C ARG A 194 18.71 6.17 4.49
N GLY A 195 18.63 6.07 3.16
CA GLY A 195 19.77 6.01 2.24
C GLY A 195 20.16 7.38 1.68
N ASP A 196 20.19 8.41 2.52
CA ASP A 196 20.51 9.78 2.08
C ASP A 196 22.01 10.12 2.15
N SER A 197 22.79 9.33 2.90
CA SER A 197 24.24 9.51 3.08
C SER A 197 25.07 8.62 2.16
N ASP A 198 24.56 7.41 1.86
CA ASP A 198 25.11 6.43 0.92
C ASP A 198 23.99 5.43 0.55
N THR A 199 24.25 4.47 -0.33
CA THR A 199 23.22 3.50 -0.75
C THR A 199 22.93 2.47 0.36
N ILE A 200 21.65 2.09 0.50
CA ILE A 200 21.20 0.93 1.28
C ILE A 200 20.67 -0.15 0.34
N ARG A 201 21.17 -1.39 0.48
CA ARG A 201 20.69 -2.57 -0.24
C ARG A 201 20.17 -3.61 0.74
N ILE A 202 18.93 -4.04 0.52
CA ILE A 202 18.27 -5.11 1.27
C ILE A 202 17.95 -6.23 0.28
N GLY A 203 18.42 -7.44 0.57
CA GLY A 203 18.21 -8.62 -0.27
C GLY A 203 16.75 -9.10 -0.30
N GLU A 204 16.55 -10.29 -0.84
CA GLU A 204 15.24 -10.93 -1.00
C GLU A 204 14.78 -11.64 0.27
N GLN A 205 13.46 -11.67 0.51
CA GLN A 205 12.84 -12.34 1.65
C GLN A 205 13.44 -11.92 3.01
N THR A 206 13.93 -10.68 3.09
CA THR A 206 14.53 -10.10 4.29
C THR A 206 13.50 -9.24 5.00
N ASN A 207 13.39 -9.40 6.32
CA ASN A 207 12.43 -8.66 7.14
C ASN A 207 13.14 -7.64 8.03
N VAL A 208 12.62 -6.41 8.05
CA VAL A 208 13.08 -5.31 8.90
C VAL A 208 11.96 -4.93 9.84
N GLN A 209 12.01 -5.52 11.03
CA GLN A 209 10.93 -5.52 12.01
C GLN A 209 10.74 -4.15 12.68
N ASP A 210 9.69 -4.06 13.49
CA ASP A 210 9.12 -2.80 13.98
C ASP A 210 10.14 -1.89 14.68
N ASN A 211 10.08 -0.60 14.33
CA ASN A 211 10.93 0.47 14.86
C ASN A 211 12.44 0.22 14.69
N ALA A 212 12.86 -0.66 13.79
CA ALA A 212 14.27 -0.75 13.43
C ALA A 212 14.72 0.53 12.68
N VAL A 213 15.99 0.88 12.85
CA VAL A 213 16.59 2.05 12.20
C VAL A 213 17.77 1.60 11.35
N LEU A 214 17.65 1.80 10.04
CA LEU A 214 18.68 1.51 9.04
C LEU A 214 19.20 2.82 8.46
N HIS A 215 20.51 3.01 8.59
CA HIS A 215 21.21 4.19 8.07
C HIS A 215 22.62 3.80 7.61
N CYS A 216 23.33 4.74 7.00
CA CYS A 216 24.69 4.54 6.52
C CYS A 216 25.49 5.84 6.67
N SER A 217 26.81 5.71 6.74
CA SER A 217 27.73 6.84 6.66
C SER A 217 28.28 6.93 5.24
N LYS A 218 28.70 8.12 4.80
CA LYS A 218 29.38 8.28 3.51
C LYS A 218 30.63 7.40 3.44
N GLY A 219 30.74 6.54 2.42
CA GLY A 219 31.82 5.57 2.26
C GLY A 219 31.61 4.25 3.01
N HIS A 220 30.49 4.12 3.72
CA HIS A 220 30.08 2.92 4.43
C HIS A 220 28.63 2.58 4.05
N PRO A 221 28.39 2.08 2.81
CA PRO A 221 27.07 1.66 2.40
C PRO A 221 26.57 0.51 3.28
N LEU A 222 25.25 0.41 3.46
CA LEU A 222 24.62 -0.69 4.17
C LEU A 222 24.21 -1.76 3.16
N THR A 223 24.74 -2.98 3.30
CA THR A 223 24.35 -4.14 2.49
C THR A 223 23.84 -5.25 3.39
N ILE A 224 22.61 -5.68 3.14
CA ILE A 224 21.93 -6.77 3.85
C ILE A 224 21.57 -7.84 2.82
N GLY A 225 21.97 -9.07 3.09
CA GLY A 225 21.73 -10.24 2.25
C GLY A 225 20.27 -10.70 2.21
N ASN A 226 20.08 -11.90 1.68
CA ASN A 226 18.79 -12.56 1.54
C ASN A 226 18.41 -13.32 2.81
N ARG A 227 17.11 -13.44 3.08
CA ARG A 227 16.56 -14.20 4.22
C ARG A 227 17.17 -13.74 5.55
N VAL A 228 17.45 -12.45 5.67
CA VAL A 228 17.95 -11.84 6.91
C VAL A 228 16.76 -11.37 7.75
N THR A 229 16.86 -11.55 9.06
CA THR A 229 15.92 -11.01 10.04
C THR A 229 16.59 -9.86 10.78
N ILE A 230 16.09 -8.63 10.62
CA ILE A 230 16.47 -7.48 11.43
C ILE A 230 15.40 -7.28 12.51
N GLY A 231 15.74 -7.67 13.74
CA GLY A 231 14.83 -7.69 14.88
C GLY A 231 14.26 -6.33 15.26
N HIS A 232 13.11 -6.35 15.96
CA HIS A 232 12.44 -5.13 16.44
C HIS A 232 13.42 -4.20 17.17
N HIS A 233 13.33 -2.87 16.96
CA HIS A 233 14.18 -1.86 17.60
C HIS A 233 15.69 -2.00 17.32
N ALA A 234 16.12 -2.86 16.39
CA ALA A 234 17.53 -2.96 16.04
C ALA A 234 18.03 -1.69 15.31
N ILE A 235 19.29 -1.33 15.53
CA ILE A 235 19.97 -0.25 14.83
C ILE A 235 21.05 -0.87 13.93
N VAL A 236 20.96 -0.65 12.63
CA VAL A 236 21.90 -1.22 11.66
C VAL A 236 22.49 -0.09 10.84
N HIS A 237 23.81 0.11 10.95
CA HIS A 237 24.49 1.28 10.43
C HIS A 237 25.70 0.89 9.58
N GLY A 238 25.68 1.24 8.29
CA GLY A 238 26.83 1.20 7.36
C GLY A 238 27.68 -0.07 7.38
N CYS A 239 27.05 -1.23 7.57
CA CYS A 239 27.70 -2.53 7.71
C CYS A 239 27.37 -3.48 6.54
N THR A 240 28.02 -4.64 6.52
CA THR A 240 27.64 -5.75 5.63
C THR A 240 27.10 -6.90 6.46
N ILE A 241 25.87 -7.33 6.16
CA ILE A 241 25.22 -8.50 6.73
C ILE A 241 25.00 -9.49 5.58
N GLU A 242 25.60 -10.67 5.68
CA GLU A 242 25.44 -11.73 4.68
C GLU A 242 24.07 -12.42 4.79
N ASP A 243 23.82 -13.38 3.90
CA ASP A 243 22.57 -14.12 3.84
C ASP A 243 22.27 -14.89 5.13
N GLU A 244 20.98 -15.09 5.43
CA GLU A 244 20.53 -16.03 6.46
C GLU A 244 21.11 -15.68 7.84
N VAL A 245 21.08 -14.40 8.19
CA VAL A 245 21.51 -13.86 9.49
C VAL A 245 20.28 -13.44 10.29
N LEU A 246 20.31 -13.69 11.60
CA LEU A 246 19.33 -13.14 12.55
C LEU A 246 19.99 -12.08 13.43
N ILE A 247 19.56 -10.83 13.27
CA ILE A 247 19.88 -9.73 14.18
C ILE A 247 18.77 -9.66 15.23
N GLY A 248 19.12 -9.93 16.48
CA GLY A 248 18.17 -9.92 17.59
C GLY A 248 17.58 -8.54 17.85
N MET A 249 16.40 -8.52 18.46
CA MET A 249 15.73 -7.28 18.84
C MET A 249 16.62 -6.36 19.69
N GLY A 250 16.58 -5.06 19.42
CA GLY A 250 17.37 -4.05 20.11
C GLY A 250 18.89 -4.16 19.93
N ALA A 251 19.38 -5.03 19.04
CA ALA A 251 20.81 -5.12 18.75
C ALA A 251 21.28 -3.93 17.90
N THR A 252 22.54 -3.55 18.06
CA THR A 252 23.16 -2.45 17.33
C THR A 252 24.37 -2.95 16.54
N ILE A 253 24.37 -2.72 15.23
CA ILE A 253 25.47 -3.06 14.31
C ILE A 253 26.05 -1.77 13.73
N MET A 254 27.34 -1.54 13.95
CA MET A 254 27.99 -0.28 13.60
C MET A 254 28.77 -0.36 12.27
N ASP A 255 29.18 0.83 11.80
CA ASP A 255 29.85 1.03 10.51
C ASP A 255 31.01 0.05 10.25
N ALA A 256 31.10 -0.41 9.01
CA ALA A 256 32.12 -1.34 8.51
C ALA A 256 32.16 -2.72 9.20
N ALA A 257 31.24 -3.04 10.12
CA ALA A 257 31.10 -4.40 10.62
C ALA A 257 30.72 -5.37 9.49
N LYS A 258 31.15 -6.63 9.60
CA LYS A 258 30.81 -7.71 8.68
C LYS A 258 30.23 -8.88 9.46
N ILE A 259 28.98 -9.22 9.20
CA ILE A 259 28.30 -10.34 9.83
C ILE A 259 28.21 -11.48 8.82
N GLY A 260 28.95 -12.56 9.08
CA GLY A 260 28.99 -13.73 8.21
C GLY A 260 27.68 -14.50 8.18
N LYS A 261 27.46 -15.24 7.10
CA LYS A 261 26.28 -16.08 6.85
C LYS A 261 25.89 -16.94 8.08
N HIS A 262 24.61 -17.28 8.22
CA HIS A 262 24.13 -18.18 9.29
C HIS A 262 24.41 -17.71 10.72
N SER A 263 24.75 -16.43 10.94
CA SER A 263 25.08 -15.91 12.26
C SER A 263 23.84 -15.42 13.02
N ILE A 264 23.94 -15.46 14.34
CA ILE A 264 22.92 -14.93 15.26
C ILE A 264 23.57 -13.85 16.12
N ILE A 265 23.06 -12.62 16.02
CA ILE A 265 23.38 -11.54 16.96
C ILE A 265 22.28 -11.53 18.02
N GLY A 266 22.65 -11.75 19.27
CA GLY A 266 21.68 -11.79 20.37
C GLY A 266 20.97 -10.46 20.60
N ALA A 267 19.80 -10.54 21.23
CA ALA A 267 19.03 -9.35 21.60
C ALA A 267 19.88 -8.38 22.45
N GLY A 268 19.80 -7.09 22.13
CA GLY A 268 20.54 -6.02 22.81
C GLY A 268 22.07 -6.05 22.63
N ALA A 269 22.62 -6.93 21.78
CA ALA A 269 24.06 -6.98 21.56
C ALA A 269 24.56 -5.78 20.73
N LEU A 270 25.78 -5.32 20.97
CA LEU A 270 26.43 -4.25 20.20
C LEU A 270 27.62 -4.82 19.42
N VAL A 271 27.56 -4.84 18.10
CA VAL A 271 28.71 -5.16 17.24
C VAL A 271 29.48 -3.87 16.92
N PRO A 272 30.72 -3.70 17.43
CA PRO A 272 31.48 -2.47 17.24
C PRO A 272 31.88 -2.22 15.78
N PRO A 273 32.27 -0.97 15.43
CA PRO A 273 32.71 -0.65 14.07
C PRO A 273 33.85 -1.54 13.59
N GLY A 274 33.81 -1.96 12.33
CA GLY A 274 34.85 -2.78 11.70
C GLY A 274 34.95 -4.22 12.21
N LYS A 275 34.11 -4.64 13.17
CA LYS A 275 34.16 -6.00 13.71
C LYS A 275 33.73 -7.01 12.64
N VAL A 276 34.57 -8.02 12.44
CA VAL A 276 34.24 -9.19 11.61
C VAL A 276 33.72 -10.31 12.52
N VAL A 277 32.49 -10.75 12.25
CA VAL A 277 31.83 -11.91 12.86
C VAL A 277 31.91 -13.07 11.86
N PRO A 278 32.61 -14.17 12.17
CA PRO A 278 32.70 -15.32 11.28
C PRO A 278 31.34 -15.96 11.00
N GLU A 279 31.24 -16.68 9.88
CA GLU A 279 30.07 -17.49 9.53
C GLU A 279 29.64 -18.40 10.69
N GLY A 280 28.32 -18.54 10.88
CA GLY A 280 27.75 -19.46 11.86
C GLY A 280 28.07 -19.07 13.29
N SER A 281 28.25 -17.79 13.61
CA SER A 281 28.60 -17.34 14.97
C SER A 281 27.37 -16.90 15.76
N VAL A 282 27.32 -17.25 17.04
CA VAL A 282 26.42 -16.62 18.02
C VAL A 282 27.18 -15.52 18.76
N VAL A 283 26.71 -14.28 18.65
CA VAL A 283 27.33 -13.09 19.26
C VAL A 283 26.44 -12.54 20.37
N LEU A 284 26.98 -12.36 21.58
CA LEU A 284 26.25 -11.84 22.74
C LEU A 284 27.00 -10.69 23.41
N GLY A 285 26.27 -9.75 24.01
CA GLY A 285 26.79 -8.72 24.90
C GLY A 285 27.07 -7.35 24.27
N CYS A 286 27.53 -6.41 25.10
CA CYS A 286 27.89 -5.04 24.73
C CYS A 286 29.24 -4.67 25.40
N PRO A 287 30.38 -4.69 24.66
CA PRO A 287 30.50 -5.05 23.25
C PRO A 287 30.30 -6.55 23.01
N GLY A 288 29.73 -6.88 21.85
CA GLY A 288 29.41 -8.22 21.42
C GLY A 288 30.64 -9.08 21.20
N LYS A 289 30.60 -10.31 21.71
CA LYS A 289 31.66 -11.32 21.53
C LYS A 289 31.06 -12.60 20.96
N VAL A 290 31.81 -13.26 20.08
CA VAL A 290 31.48 -14.61 19.62
C VAL A 290 31.54 -15.54 20.82
N HIS A 291 30.42 -16.20 21.12
CA HIS A 291 30.28 -17.09 22.26
C HIS A 291 30.43 -18.55 21.85
N HIS A 292 29.72 -18.97 20.81
CA HIS A 292 29.74 -20.34 20.28
C HIS A 292 29.25 -20.33 18.82
N LEU A 293 29.36 -21.47 18.14
CA LEU A 293 28.82 -21.64 16.80
C LEU A 293 27.31 -21.93 16.84
N VAL A 294 26.62 -21.49 15.79
CA VAL A 294 25.22 -21.75 15.54
C VAL A 294 25.03 -23.24 15.26
N THR A 295 24.00 -23.83 15.88
CA THR A 295 23.63 -25.24 15.69
C THR A 295 22.78 -25.42 14.42
N PRO A 296 22.71 -26.63 13.83
CA PRO A 296 21.86 -26.89 12.67
C PRO A 296 20.39 -26.48 12.88
N LYS A 297 19.85 -26.76 14.08
CA LYS A 297 18.49 -26.35 14.47
C LYS A 297 18.31 -24.83 14.48
N GLN A 298 19.34 -24.09 14.88
CA GLN A 298 19.28 -22.63 14.85
C GLN A 298 19.36 -22.09 13.42
N ILE A 299 20.06 -22.76 12.50
CA ILE A 299 20.03 -22.40 11.07
C ILE A 299 18.61 -22.59 10.50
N GLU A 300 17.97 -23.72 10.81
CA GLU A 300 16.56 -23.96 10.43
C GLU A 300 15.65 -22.85 10.97
N GLN A 301 15.81 -22.47 12.24
CA GLN A 301 15.03 -21.37 12.85
C GLN A 301 15.21 -20.02 12.15
N ILE A 302 16.40 -19.71 11.61
CA ILE A 302 16.61 -18.47 10.85
C ILE A 302 15.79 -18.49 9.56
N LEU A 303 15.82 -19.62 8.84
CA LEU A 303 15.10 -19.78 7.57
C LEU A 303 13.59 -19.79 7.77
N ASP A 304 13.12 -20.53 8.77
CA ASP A 304 11.70 -20.59 9.14
C ASP A 304 11.19 -19.20 9.49
N ASN A 305 11.95 -18.43 10.28
CA ASN A 305 11.57 -17.07 10.64
C ASN A 305 11.49 -16.14 9.43
N ALA A 306 12.45 -16.22 8.50
CA ALA A 306 12.40 -15.42 7.27
C ALA A 306 11.15 -15.78 6.43
N GLN A 307 10.83 -17.06 6.31
CA GLN A 307 9.66 -17.55 5.57
C GLN A 307 8.34 -17.14 6.23
N GLU A 308 8.22 -17.25 7.56
CA GLU A 308 7.04 -16.77 8.31
C GLU A 308 6.78 -15.28 8.03
N TYR A 309 7.83 -14.46 7.97
CA TYR A 309 7.68 -13.03 7.67
C TYR A 309 7.27 -12.72 6.22
N VAL A 310 7.61 -13.59 5.26
CA VAL A 310 7.06 -13.52 3.89
C VAL A 310 5.55 -13.79 3.91
N GLU A 311 5.10 -14.77 4.70
CA GLU A 311 3.69 -15.13 4.83
C GLU A 311 2.90 -14.03 5.55
N TYR A 312 3.46 -13.46 6.61
CA TYR A 312 2.85 -12.31 7.28
C TYR A 312 2.73 -11.10 6.35
N ALA A 313 3.77 -10.80 5.56
CA ALA A 313 3.72 -9.73 4.56
C ALA A 313 2.55 -9.91 3.58
N GLN A 314 2.35 -11.12 3.05
CA GLN A 314 1.22 -11.45 2.17
C GLN A 314 -0.13 -11.31 2.88
N LEU A 315 -0.21 -11.75 4.14
CA LEU A 315 -1.42 -11.65 4.94
C LEU A 315 -1.83 -10.20 5.22
N TYR A 316 -0.87 -9.36 5.62
CA TYR A 316 -1.10 -7.95 5.91
C TYR A 316 -1.54 -7.21 4.64
N GLU A 317 -0.87 -7.47 3.53
CA GLU A 317 -1.22 -6.92 2.23
C GLU A 317 -2.63 -7.32 1.79
N LYS A 318 -3.00 -8.60 1.97
CA LYS A 318 -4.37 -9.08 1.70
C LYS A 318 -5.42 -8.43 2.60
N ARG A 319 -5.04 -8.06 3.83
CA ARG A 319 -5.91 -7.34 4.77
C ARG A 319 -5.97 -5.83 4.50
N GLY A 320 -5.17 -5.31 3.57
CA GLY A 320 -5.08 -3.88 3.28
C GLY A 320 -4.42 -3.08 4.42
N ILE A 321 -3.53 -3.74 5.18
CA ILE A 321 -2.75 -3.13 6.26
C ILE A 321 -1.40 -2.70 5.73
#